data_AF-A0A962RNU9-F1
#
_entry.id   AF-A0A962RNU9-F1
#
_cell.length_a   1.000
_cell.length_b   1.000
_cell.length_c   1.000
_cell.angle_alpha   90.00
_cell.angle_beta   90.00
_cell.angle_gamma   90.00
#
_symmetry.space_group_name_H-M   'P 1'
#
loop_
_entity.id
_entity.type
_entity.pdbx_description
1 polymer ?
#
loop_
_entity_poly.entity_id
_entity_poly.type
_entity_poly.pdbx_seq_one_letter_code
_entity_poly.pdbx_strand_id
1 'polypeptide(L)'
;EAEARRLVDEDGAQAIVLGCGATTGLAARLGRDLGVPVLDPGLVAAKYAEMLVGLGLSQSKKAFPFNPRVLELMHARTGHT
;
A
#
# COMPACT_ATOMS: atom_id res chain seq x y z
N GLU A 1 7.17 -7.07 -16.78
CA GLU A 1 7.99 -6.13 -17.60
C GLU A 1 7.40 -5.94 -18.98
N ALA A 2 7.20 -6.99 -19.78
CA ALA A 2 6.59 -6.89 -21.11
C ALA A 2 5.25 -6.11 -21.12
N GLU A 3 4.34 -6.45 -20.19
CA GLU A 3 3.07 -5.72 -20.09
C GLU A 3 3.25 -4.25 -19.71
N ALA A 4 4.14 -3.95 -18.76
CA ALA A 4 4.41 -2.58 -18.34
C ALA A 4 5.06 -1.74 -19.46
N ARG A 5 5.91 -2.36 -20.29
CA ARG A 5 6.47 -1.74 -21.50
C ARG A 5 5.37 -1.37 -22.48
N ARG A 6 4.47 -2.31 -22.75
CA ARG A 6 3.34 -2.12 -23.66
C ARG A 6 2.46 -0.95 -23.20
N LEU A 7 2.12 -0.91 -21.91
CA LEU A 7 1.35 0.20 -21.32
C LEU A 7 2.04 1.56 -21.51
N VAL A 8 3.36 1.62 -21.41
CA VAL A 8 4.12 2.87 -21.59
C VAL A 8 4.17 3.28 -23.06
N ASP A 9 4.55 2.35 -23.94
CA ASP A 9 4.84 2.65 -25.34
C ASP A 9 3.56 2.81 -26.20
N GLU A 10 2.54 1.98 -25.94
CA GLU A 10 1.30 1.93 -26.74
C GLU A 10 0.17 2.73 -26.09
N ASP A 11 -0.02 2.59 -24.77
CA ASP A 11 -1.16 3.19 -24.05
C ASP A 11 -0.80 4.54 -23.40
N GLY A 12 0.46 4.97 -23.49
CA GLY A 12 0.92 6.27 -22.99
C GLY A 12 0.97 6.37 -21.46
N ALA A 13 1.11 5.25 -20.75
CA ALA A 13 1.23 5.25 -19.30
C ALA A 13 2.48 6.04 -18.84
N GLN A 14 2.26 7.06 -18.02
CA GLN A 14 3.33 7.94 -17.51
C GLN A 14 3.86 7.49 -16.15
N ALA A 15 3.25 6.47 -15.54
CA ALA A 15 3.70 5.81 -14.33
C ALA A 15 3.06 4.42 -14.23
N ILE A 16 3.71 3.51 -13.50
CA ILE A 16 3.20 2.15 -13.27
C ILE A 16 3.08 1.91 -11.76
N VAL A 17 1.96 1.34 -11.31
CA VAL A 17 1.79 0.85 -9.94
C VAL A 17 1.85 -0.67 -9.95
N LEU A 18 2.75 -1.25 -9.15
CA LEU A 18 2.88 -2.70 -9.06
C LEU A 18 1.64 -3.32 -8.40
N GLY A 19 1.03 -4.31 -9.03
CA GLY A 19 -0.27 -4.86 -8.58
C GLY A 19 -0.22 -6.00 -7.58
N CYS A 20 0.96 -6.53 -7.22
CA CYS A 20 1.08 -7.71 -6.36
C CYS A 20 2.28 -7.58 -5.41
N GLY A 21 2.17 -8.07 -4.17
CA GLY A 21 3.31 -8.12 -3.24
C GLY A 21 4.48 -8.97 -3.75
N ALA A 22 4.22 -9.92 -4.66
CA ALA A 22 5.27 -10.71 -5.31
C ALA A 22 6.20 -9.88 -6.22
N THR A 23 5.81 -8.65 -6.58
CA THR A 23 6.63 -7.75 -7.40
C THR A 23 7.35 -6.67 -6.57
N THR A 24 7.24 -6.72 -5.23
CA THR A 24 7.97 -5.81 -4.33
C THR A 24 9.48 -5.85 -4.60
N GLY A 25 10.11 -4.67 -4.60
CA GLY A 25 11.54 -4.51 -4.91
C GLY A 25 11.88 -4.43 -6.40
N LEU A 26 10.95 -4.72 -7.31
CA LEU A 26 11.18 -4.56 -8.76
C LEU A 26 11.04 -3.12 -9.25
N ALA A 27 10.39 -2.25 -8.47
CA ALA A 27 10.05 -0.88 -8.86
C ALA A 27 11.26 -0.07 -9.35
N ALA A 28 12.37 -0.09 -8.62
CA ALA A 28 13.55 0.68 -9.00
C ALA A 28 14.19 0.19 -10.30
N ARG A 29 14.21 -1.14 -10.54
CA ARG A 29 14.73 -1.71 -11.78
C ARG A 29 13.82 -1.36 -12.95
N LEU A 30 12.54 -1.68 -12.82
CA LEU A 30 11.54 -1.42 -13.85
C LEU A 30 11.42 0.07 -14.18
N GLY A 31 11.55 0.97 -13.21
CA GLY A 31 11.51 2.41 -13.49
C GLY A 31 12.69 2.89 -14.35
N ARG A 32 13.89 2.35 -14.13
CA ARG A 32 15.04 2.63 -15.00
C ARG A 32 14.83 2.06 -16.40
N ASP A 33 14.35 0.82 -16.48
CA ASP A 33 14.16 0.14 -17.76
C ASP A 33 13.06 0.84 -18.56
N LEU A 34 11.92 1.15 -17.92
CA LEU A 34 10.72 1.72 -18.56
C LEU A 34 10.85 3.21 -18.85
N GLY A 35 11.71 3.95 -18.15
CA GLY A 35 11.85 5.41 -18.30
C GLY A 35 10.72 6.21 -17.67
N VAL A 36 9.83 5.56 -16.92
CA VAL A 36 8.73 6.18 -16.17
C VAL A 36 8.79 5.77 -14.69
N PRO A 37 8.24 6.57 -13.76
CA PRO A 37 8.13 6.18 -12.37
C PRO A 37 7.37 4.87 -12.19
N VAL A 38 7.93 3.97 -11.38
CA VAL A 38 7.26 2.73 -10.97
C VAL A 38 7.13 2.74 -9.45
N LEU A 39 5.91 2.57 -8.96
CA LEU A 39 5.57 2.62 -7.54
C LEU A 39 5.45 1.20 -6.98
N ASP A 40 6.16 0.95 -5.88
CA ASP A 40 5.96 -0.21 -5.01
C ASP A 40 4.93 0.16 -3.93
N PRO A 41 3.70 -0.39 -3.97
CA PRO A 41 2.68 -0.03 -3.00
C PRO A 41 3.06 -0.33 -1.56
N GLY A 42 3.90 -1.35 -1.31
CA GLY A 42 4.34 -1.69 0.05
C GLY A 42 5.21 -0.59 0.65
N LEU A 43 6.19 -0.10 -0.11
CA LEU A 43 7.05 1.01 0.32
C LEU A 43 6.29 2.33 0.43
N VAL A 44 5.40 2.61 -0.53
CA VAL A 44 4.54 3.80 -0.51
C VAL A 44 3.64 3.79 0.73
N ALA A 45 3.01 2.64 1.05
CA ALA A 45 2.16 2.50 2.22
C ALA A 45 2.95 2.71 3.53
N ALA A 46 4.17 2.16 3.63
CA ALA A 46 5.02 2.36 4.80
C ALA A 46 5.35 3.84 5.02
N LYS A 47 5.75 4.56 3.95
CA LYS A 47 6.04 6.00 4.04
C LYS A 47 4.81 6.84 4.32
N TYR A 48 3.65 6.45 3.79
CA TYR A 48 2.38 7.08 4.13
C TYR A 48 2.04 6.89 5.61
N ALA A 49 2.22 5.70 6.16
CA ALA A 49 2.02 5.43 7.58
C ALA A 49 2.97 6.24 8.47
N GLU A 50 4.26 6.31 8.14
CA GLU A 50 5.23 7.16 8.84
C GLU A 50 4.78 8.63 8.87
N MET A 51 4.30 9.15 7.75
CA MET A 51 3.78 10.52 7.65
C MET A 51 2.57 10.73 8.56
N LEU A 52 1.58 9.83 8.56
CA LEU A 52 0.41 9.95 9.43
C LEU A 52 0.81 9.94 10.91
N VAL A 53 1.71 9.05 11.31
CA VAL A 53 2.24 8.98 12.68
C VAL A 53 2.97 10.27 13.04
N GLY A 54 3.83 10.78 12.15
CA GLY A 54 4.55 12.04 12.35
C GLY A 54 3.63 13.24 12.52
N LEU A 55 2.46 13.23 11.90
CA LEU A 55 1.44 14.27 12.03
C LEU A 55 0.47 14.05 13.21
N GLY A 56 0.60 12.95 13.96
CA GLY A 56 -0.35 12.59 15.02
C GLY A 56 -1.75 12.24 14.50
N LEU A 57 -1.87 11.84 13.24
CA LEU A 57 -3.14 11.50 12.59
C LEU A 57 -3.41 10.00 12.69
N SER A 58 -4.69 9.65 12.85
CA SER A 58 -5.16 8.26 12.79
C SER A 58 -6.53 8.21 12.10
N GLN A 59 -6.98 7.00 11.75
CA GLN A 59 -8.32 6.85 11.16
C GLN A 59 -9.43 7.29 12.12
N SER A 60 -10.38 8.06 11.58
CA SER A 60 -11.56 8.49 12.31
C SER A 60 -12.38 7.29 12.79
N LYS A 61 -12.63 7.20 14.10
CA LYS A 61 -13.49 6.15 14.68
C LYS A 61 -14.96 6.30 14.29
N LYS A 62 -15.37 7.47 13.79
CA LYS A 62 -16.73 7.68 13.24
C LYS A 62 -16.87 7.08 11.84
N ALA A 63 -15.85 7.22 11.00
CA ALA A 63 -15.85 6.66 9.65
C ALA A 63 -15.48 5.17 9.64
N PHE A 64 -14.59 4.76 10.53
CA PHE A 64 -14.11 3.39 10.71
C PHE A 64 -14.42 2.90 12.13
N PRO A 65 -15.71 2.65 12.47
CA PRO A 65 -16.07 2.13 13.77
C PRO A 65 -15.53 0.72 13.97
N PHE A 66 -15.20 0.39 15.22
CA PHE A 66 -14.80 -0.97 15.56
C PHE A 66 -15.97 -1.94 15.35
N ASN A 67 -15.66 -3.14 14.85
CA ASN A 67 -16.62 -4.23 14.83
C ASN A 67 -16.79 -4.78 16.26
N PRO A 68 -17.98 -4.70 16.87
CA PRO A 68 -18.21 -5.11 18.26
C PRO A 68 -17.84 -6.58 18.52
N ARG A 69 -18.12 -7.47 17.56
CA ARG A 69 -17.81 -8.90 17.68
C ARG A 69 -16.31 -9.17 17.75
N VAL A 70 -15.51 -8.37 17.03
CA VAL A 70 -14.04 -8.49 17.10
C VAL A 70 -13.54 -8.06 18.47
N LEU A 71 -14.13 -7.02 19.05
CA LEU A 71 -13.77 -6.52 20.38
C LEU A 71 -14.08 -7.56 21.47
N GLU A 72 -15.26 -8.16 21.43
CA GLU A 72 -15.65 -9.26 22.33
C GLU A 72 -14.68 -10.44 22.23
N LEU A 73 -14.30 -10.83 21.02
CA LEU A 73 -13.33 -11.91 20.79
C LEU A 73 -11.90 -11.58 21.26
N MET A 74 -11.52 -10.30 21.32
CA MET A 74 -10.21 -9.87 21.84
C MET A 74 -10.22 -9.87 23.37
N HIS A 75 -11.31 -9.45 24.01
CA HIS A 75 -11.47 -9.49 25.47
C HIS A 75 -11.58 -10.93 25.99
N ALA A 76 -12.36 -11.78 25.31
CA ALA A 76 -12.50 -13.19 25.68
C ALA A 76 -11.17 -13.98 25.58
N ARG A 77 -10.24 -13.54 24.72
CA ARG A 77 -8.91 -14.17 24.54
C ARG A 77 -7.82 -13.65 25.47
N THR A 78 -8.01 -12.48 26.09
CA THR A 78 -7.00 -11.86 26.95
C THR A 78 -7.18 -12.17 28.43
N GLY A 79 -8.26 -12.86 28.83
CA GLY A 79 -8.46 -13.34 30.21
C GLY A 79 -8.57 -12.25 31.27
N HIS A 80 -8.67 -10.98 30.87
CA HIS A 80 -8.90 -9.86 31.77
C HIS A 80 -10.41 -9.57 31.80
N THR A 81 -11.10 -10.18 32.75
CA THR A 81 -12.31 -9.61 33.37
C THR A 81 -11.90 -8.57 34.39
#